data_AF-W7X6Z8-F1
#
_entry.id   AF-W7X6Z8-F1
#
_cell.length_a   1.000
_cell.length_b   1.000
_cell.length_c   1.000
_cell.angle_alpha   90.00
_cell.angle_beta   90.00
_cell.angle_gamma   90.00
#
_symmetry.space_group_name_H-M   'P 1'
#
loop_
_entity.id
_entity.type
_entity.pdbx_description
1 polymer ?
#
loop_
_entity_poly.entity_id
_entity_poly.type
_entity_poly.pdbx_seq_one_letter_code
_entity_poly.pdbx_strand_id
1 'polypeptide(L)'
;MRIQFLLIFLSTTSQIMALAGKNVSCTQGTNQCSVQNCSTVPNSCSWSLPQGQTAPTCSITDCSCFTSGSAAGLTDLVCQSCGQNSAVFTNIAGSSCVASTASCQNRGQTTWITSDCKLCYTTSYAAANNQCINCSSLSTFNDVNCQACLNQYANSQANACVASTASCQNRGQTAWSTSDCRLCYPTNYAAVNNQCVNCQATNSLTDAICNACNNGAGNIYANINGTQCVSVQCQSRGQLAWNSNDCATCYGNTYAYDGKQSCINCSSFQQLTDTTCQACASLNQNKLYANASGTACVASQNSCNSRDQSKPWTKDDCQTCFGNNYILNSNSCQNCLVNTQLSDTICSLCATNYGNKNLYANLAGTSCVAASASCNSSSRGQVSWSTADCALCNPNAPVVGSAGTCVAGIQTSTTFSNILIYSITIIIVVLFI
;
A
#
# COMPACT_ATOMS: atom_id res chain seq x y z
N MET A 1 -69.56 74.01 -13.80
CA MET A 1 -69.52 72.55 -13.58
C MET A 1 -68.92 72.32 -12.18
N ARG A 2 -69.72 71.83 -11.22
CA ARG A 2 -69.40 71.86 -9.78
C ARG A 2 -68.40 70.75 -9.41
N ILE A 3 -67.35 71.09 -8.65
CA ILE A 3 -66.36 70.16 -8.08
C ILE A 3 -67.00 68.97 -7.33
N GLN A 4 -68.20 69.15 -6.78
CA GLN A 4 -68.99 68.06 -6.17
C GLN A 4 -69.36 66.92 -7.14
N PHE A 5 -69.58 67.22 -8.42
CA PHE A 5 -69.83 66.17 -9.44
C PHE A 5 -68.56 65.39 -9.76
N LEU A 6 -67.38 66.04 -9.72
CA LEU A 6 -66.10 65.37 -9.93
C LEU A 6 -65.76 64.44 -8.75
N LEU A 7 -66.04 64.86 -7.51
CA LEU A 7 -65.77 64.04 -6.31
C LEU A 7 -66.70 62.82 -6.20
N ILE A 8 -67.97 62.93 -6.61
CA ILE A 8 -68.90 61.79 -6.68
C ILE A 8 -68.51 60.84 -7.83
N PHE A 9 -68.06 61.37 -8.97
CA PHE A 9 -67.58 60.55 -10.08
C PHE A 9 -66.25 59.84 -9.72
N LEU A 10 -65.34 60.51 -9.00
CA LEU A 10 -64.10 59.89 -8.51
C LEU A 10 -64.36 58.84 -7.40
N SER A 11 -65.38 59.01 -6.55
CA SER A 11 -65.73 58.02 -5.50
C SER A 11 -66.52 56.83 -6.04
N THR A 12 -67.18 56.93 -7.20
CA THR A 12 -67.83 55.79 -7.85
C THR A 12 -66.89 55.03 -8.79
N THR A 13 -65.84 55.68 -9.32
CA THR A 13 -64.77 54.99 -10.07
C THR A 13 -63.79 54.23 -9.18
N SER A 14 -63.84 54.42 -7.86
CA SER A 14 -63.10 53.59 -6.89
C SER A 14 -63.88 52.35 -6.44
N GLN A 15 -64.99 51.99 -7.09
CA GLN A 15 -65.43 50.59 -7.08
C GLN A 15 -64.39 49.81 -7.88
N ILE A 16 -63.31 49.43 -7.18
CA ILE A 16 -62.39 48.36 -7.57
C ILE A 16 -63.32 47.23 -8.01
N MET A 17 -63.35 46.93 -9.31
CA MET A 17 -64.14 45.81 -9.80
C MET A 17 -63.63 44.58 -9.05
N ALA A 18 -64.40 44.12 -8.06
CA ALA A 18 -64.13 42.89 -7.36
C ALA A 18 -63.98 41.80 -8.42
N LEU A 19 -62.76 41.26 -8.54
CA LEU A 19 -62.48 40.19 -9.49
C LEU A 19 -63.16 38.93 -8.94
N ALA A 20 -64.37 38.68 -9.39
CA ALA A 20 -65.06 37.42 -9.09
C ALA A 20 -64.18 36.24 -9.51
N GLY A 21 -64.20 35.18 -8.71
CA GLY A 21 -63.47 33.96 -8.99
C GLY A 21 -64.00 33.23 -10.20
N LYS A 22 -63.15 32.38 -10.79
CA LYS A 22 -63.53 31.41 -11.82
C LYS A 22 -64.43 30.33 -11.20
N ASN A 23 -65.30 29.79 -12.04
CA ASN A 23 -66.17 28.69 -11.66
C ASN A 23 -65.37 27.40 -11.48
N VAL A 24 -65.57 26.73 -10.36
CA VAL A 24 -64.95 25.45 -10.00
C VAL A 24 -66.00 24.45 -9.54
N SER A 25 -65.73 23.17 -9.74
CA SER A 25 -66.62 22.09 -9.29
C SER A 25 -66.28 21.68 -7.88
N CYS A 26 -67.23 21.82 -6.95
CA CYS A 26 -67.06 21.37 -5.57
C CYS A 26 -67.32 19.86 -5.43
N THR A 27 -66.68 19.22 -4.46
CA THR A 27 -66.64 17.75 -4.33
C THR A 27 -67.96 17.12 -3.94
N GLN A 28 -68.90 17.87 -3.37
CA GLN A 28 -70.26 17.41 -3.09
C GLN A 28 -71.23 18.01 -4.11
N GLY A 29 -71.78 17.18 -5.00
CA GLY A 29 -72.69 17.55 -6.10
C GLY A 29 -74.06 18.08 -5.67
N THR A 30 -74.12 18.88 -4.61
CA THR A 30 -75.31 19.60 -4.16
C THR A 30 -75.33 21.00 -4.78
N ASN A 31 -76.53 21.58 -4.92
CA ASN A 31 -76.70 22.92 -5.50
C ASN A 31 -76.29 24.06 -4.53
N GLN A 32 -75.41 23.81 -3.57
CA GLN A 32 -75.08 24.75 -2.51
C GLN A 32 -73.58 25.02 -2.42
N CYS A 33 -73.18 26.26 -2.74
CA CYS A 33 -71.83 26.76 -2.57
C CYS A 33 -71.60 27.15 -1.11
N SER A 34 -71.08 26.22 -0.31
CA SER A 34 -70.79 26.41 1.12
C SER A 34 -69.38 25.90 1.45
N VAL A 35 -68.85 26.31 2.61
CA VAL A 35 -67.56 25.82 3.11
C VAL A 35 -67.55 24.30 3.36
N GLN A 36 -68.72 23.69 3.59
CA GLN A 36 -68.87 22.24 3.80
C GLN A 36 -68.78 21.45 2.49
N ASN A 37 -69.23 22.05 1.38
CA ASN A 37 -69.29 21.38 0.08
C ASN A 37 -68.06 21.64 -0.79
N CYS A 38 -67.44 22.80 -0.64
CA CYS A 38 -66.26 23.23 -1.41
C CYS A 38 -64.99 23.06 -0.56
N SER A 39 -64.66 24.10 0.21
CA SER A 39 -63.63 24.06 1.26
C SER A 39 -63.75 25.30 2.14
N THR A 40 -63.06 25.30 3.28
CA THR A 40 -62.81 26.54 4.01
C THR A 40 -62.09 27.54 3.10
N VAL A 41 -62.46 28.82 3.23
CA VAL A 41 -61.83 29.94 2.53
C VAL A 41 -61.23 30.89 3.56
N PRO A 42 -60.06 31.50 3.30
CA PRO A 42 -59.46 32.47 4.21
C PRO A 42 -60.28 33.76 4.32
N ASN A 43 -60.05 34.53 5.38
CA ASN A 43 -60.58 35.89 5.54
C ASN A 43 -62.12 35.94 5.45
N SER A 44 -62.67 37.08 5.02
CA SER A 44 -64.09 37.29 4.74
C SER A 44 -64.53 36.78 3.36
N CYS A 45 -63.74 35.90 2.73
CA CYS A 45 -64.12 35.28 1.46
C CYS A 45 -65.35 34.39 1.64
N SER A 46 -66.17 34.30 0.61
CA SER A 46 -67.34 33.43 0.60
C SER A 46 -67.51 32.74 -0.75
N TRP A 47 -67.98 31.50 -0.70
CA TRP A 47 -68.43 30.78 -1.88
C TRP A 47 -69.83 31.28 -2.28
N SER A 48 -70.07 31.43 -3.57
CA SER A 48 -71.35 31.82 -4.12
C SER A 48 -71.67 31.06 -5.40
N LEU A 49 -72.96 30.89 -5.66
CA LEU A 49 -73.45 30.40 -6.94
C LEU A 49 -73.36 31.52 -7.98
N PRO A 50 -72.65 31.33 -9.10
CA PRO A 50 -72.67 32.29 -10.19
C PRO A 50 -74.11 32.47 -10.71
N GLN A 51 -74.50 33.72 -10.99
CA GLN A 51 -75.85 34.00 -11.51
C GLN A 51 -76.11 33.24 -12.81
N GLY A 52 -77.23 32.51 -12.86
CA GLY A 52 -77.69 31.78 -14.04
C GLY A 52 -77.09 30.38 -14.25
N GLN A 53 -76.38 29.80 -13.27
CA GLN A 53 -75.86 28.43 -13.37
C GLN A 53 -76.66 27.43 -12.52
N THR A 54 -76.87 26.22 -13.06
CA THR A 54 -77.36 25.05 -12.33
C THR A 54 -76.16 24.18 -11.93
N ALA A 55 -76.22 23.61 -10.72
CA ALA A 55 -75.15 22.90 -10.02
C ALA A 55 -74.24 21.95 -10.83
N PRO A 56 -73.00 21.65 -10.35
CA PRO A 56 -72.40 22.04 -9.06
C PRO A 56 -71.18 22.99 -9.22
N THR A 57 -71.34 24.09 -9.98
CA THR A 57 -70.29 25.10 -10.15
C THR A 57 -70.39 26.21 -9.11
N CYS A 58 -69.28 26.50 -8.43
CA CYS A 58 -69.16 27.55 -7.42
C CYS A 58 -68.03 28.50 -7.75
N SER A 59 -68.11 29.74 -7.27
CA SER A 59 -67.02 30.72 -7.39
C SER A 59 -66.90 31.54 -6.10
N ILE A 60 -65.70 32.03 -5.81
CA ILE A 60 -65.50 32.98 -4.72
C ILE A 60 -65.98 34.36 -5.18
N THR A 61 -66.83 35.02 -4.39
CA THR A 61 -67.53 36.25 -4.79
C THR A 61 -66.59 37.41 -5.11
N ASP A 62 -65.47 37.50 -4.40
CA ASP A 62 -64.49 38.58 -4.58
C ASP A 62 -63.09 38.06 -4.28
N CYS A 63 -62.26 37.83 -5.28
CA CYS A 63 -60.90 37.34 -5.07
C CYS A 63 -59.95 38.36 -4.43
N SER A 64 -60.37 39.62 -4.23
CA SER A 64 -59.59 40.61 -3.48
C SER A 64 -59.57 40.34 -1.97
N CYS A 65 -60.51 39.52 -1.48
CA CYS A 65 -60.49 39.02 -0.09
C CYS A 65 -59.28 38.11 0.19
N PHE A 66 -58.58 37.67 -0.86
CA PHE A 66 -57.36 36.89 -0.80
C PHE A 66 -56.15 37.76 -1.15
N THR A 67 -55.13 37.72 -0.31
CA THR A 67 -53.81 38.24 -0.65
C THR A 67 -52.82 37.08 -0.57
N SER A 68 -52.17 36.76 -1.68
CA SER A 68 -51.18 35.67 -1.74
C SER A 68 -50.05 35.93 -0.74
N GLY A 69 -49.78 34.96 0.13
CA GLY A 69 -48.71 35.03 1.13
C GLY A 69 -49.14 35.39 2.55
N SER A 70 -50.39 35.82 2.78
CA SER A 70 -50.91 36.14 4.12
C SER A 70 -52.06 35.24 4.59
N ALA A 71 -52.54 34.34 3.73
CA ALA A 71 -53.58 33.37 4.05
C ALA A 71 -52.97 32.05 4.56
N ALA A 72 -53.63 31.38 5.51
CA ALA A 72 -53.35 30.00 5.89
C ALA A 72 -54.54 29.12 5.49
N GLY A 73 -54.28 27.87 5.11
CA GLY A 73 -55.33 26.90 4.78
C GLY A 73 -55.93 27.04 3.38
N LEU A 74 -55.16 27.55 2.41
CA LEU A 74 -55.56 27.51 1.01
C LEU A 74 -55.67 26.06 0.52
N THR A 75 -56.56 25.85 -0.45
CA THR A 75 -56.75 24.58 -1.15
C THR A 75 -56.65 24.82 -2.65
N ASP A 76 -56.34 23.77 -3.43
CA ASP A 76 -56.31 23.89 -4.89
C ASP A 76 -57.63 24.45 -5.44
N LEU A 77 -58.76 24.14 -4.81
CA LEU A 77 -60.08 24.64 -5.21
C LEU A 77 -60.17 26.18 -5.08
N VAL A 78 -59.62 26.73 -4.00
CA VAL A 78 -59.51 28.19 -3.82
C VAL A 78 -58.61 28.80 -4.90
N CYS A 79 -57.47 28.17 -5.18
CA CYS A 79 -56.53 28.66 -6.21
C CYS A 79 -57.06 28.49 -7.64
N GLN A 80 -57.88 27.49 -7.93
CA GLN A 80 -58.56 27.37 -9.22
C GLN A 80 -59.59 28.48 -9.43
N SER A 81 -60.27 28.90 -8.36
CA SER A 81 -61.24 30.00 -8.42
C SER A 81 -60.54 31.36 -8.48
N CYS A 82 -59.60 31.65 -7.58
CA CYS A 82 -59.02 33.00 -7.43
C CYS A 82 -57.56 33.16 -7.87
N GLY A 83 -56.91 32.09 -8.31
CA GLY A 83 -55.53 32.09 -8.75
C GLY A 83 -55.30 32.95 -10.00
N GLN A 84 -54.27 33.79 -9.94
CA GLN A 84 -53.86 34.66 -11.04
C GLN A 84 -52.78 33.97 -11.90
N ASN A 85 -52.65 34.35 -13.17
CA ASN A 85 -51.54 33.91 -14.05
C ASN A 85 -51.28 32.39 -14.05
N SER A 86 -52.36 31.59 -14.17
CA SER A 86 -52.31 30.12 -14.15
C SER A 86 -51.88 29.49 -12.82
N ALA A 87 -51.80 30.27 -11.74
CA ALA A 87 -51.49 29.78 -10.40
C ALA A 87 -52.71 29.09 -9.77
N VAL A 88 -53.03 27.90 -10.27
CA VAL A 88 -54.27 27.17 -9.92
C VAL A 88 -54.08 26.12 -8.83
N PHE A 89 -52.86 25.90 -8.35
CA PHE A 89 -52.56 24.94 -7.29
C PHE A 89 -52.05 25.64 -6.04
N THR A 90 -52.34 25.10 -4.86
CA THR A 90 -51.81 25.62 -3.61
C THR A 90 -50.43 25.02 -3.33
N ASN A 91 -49.50 25.82 -2.81
CA ASN A 91 -48.20 25.35 -2.33
C ASN A 91 -48.33 24.39 -1.13
N ILE A 92 -47.25 23.72 -0.75
CA ILE A 92 -47.24 22.74 0.35
C ILE A 92 -47.61 23.38 1.69
N ALA A 93 -47.21 24.64 1.91
CA ALA A 93 -47.50 25.38 3.14
C ALA A 93 -48.98 25.82 3.25
N GLY A 94 -49.79 25.69 2.20
CA GLY A 94 -51.17 26.14 2.22
C GLY A 94 -51.33 27.67 2.25
N SER A 95 -50.33 28.41 1.78
CA SER A 95 -50.22 29.86 1.97
C SER A 95 -50.20 30.69 0.69
N SER A 96 -49.96 30.06 -0.47
CA SER A 96 -49.95 30.76 -1.76
C SER A 96 -50.41 29.85 -2.89
N CYS A 97 -51.02 30.46 -3.90
CA CYS A 97 -51.33 29.82 -5.17
C CYS A 97 -50.12 29.88 -6.11
N VAL A 98 -49.83 28.79 -6.80
CA VAL A 98 -48.64 28.60 -7.62
C VAL A 98 -48.97 27.93 -8.95
N ALA A 99 -48.24 28.31 -9.99
CA ALA A 99 -48.42 27.80 -11.37
C ALA A 99 -47.59 26.53 -11.61
N SER A 100 -47.72 25.54 -10.71
CA SER A 100 -47.12 24.21 -10.89
C SER A 100 -47.82 23.45 -12.01
N THR A 101 -47.15 22.49 -12.64
CA THR A 101 -47.78 21.66 -13.70
C THR A 101 -48.85 20.71 -13.17
N ALA A 102 -48.82 20.39 -11.88
CA ALA A 102 -49.82 19.62 -11.16
C ALA A 102 -49.93 20.06 -9.70
N SER A 103 -50.98 19.61 -9.01
CA SER A 103 -51.20 19.89 -7.59
C SER A 103 -49.97 19.59 -6.74
N CYS A 104 -49.61 20.50 -5.83
CA CYS A 104 -48.54 20.27 -4.86
C CYS A 104 -48.99 19.31 -3.76
N GLN A 105 -50.29 19.25 -3.45
CA GLN A 105 -50.84 18.45 -2.35
C GLN A 105 -51.34 17.08 -2.82
N ASN A 106 -52.03 17.04 -3.97
CA ASN A 106 -52.72 15.86 -4.52
C ASN A 106 -52.19 15.53 -5.91
N ARG A 107 -50.87 15.38 -6.03
CA ARG A 107 -50.18 15.25 -7.33
C ARG A 107 -50.49 13.95 -8.10
N GLY A 108 -50.92 12.91 -7.40
CA GLY A 108 -51.15 11.58 -7.97
C GLY A 108 -49.85 10.98 -8.53
N GLN A 109 -49.90 10.48 -9.78
CA GLN A 109 -48.77 9.87 -10.47
C GLN A 109 -47.92 10.86 -11.28
N THR A 110 -48.27 12.14 -11.28
CA THR A 110 -47.57 13.14 -12.11
C THR A 110 -46.17 13.40 -11.57
N THR A 111 -45.15 13.18 -12.40
CA THR A 111 -43.75 13.28 -11.97
C THR A 111 -43.35 14.69 -11.57
N TRP A 112 -42.66 14.83 -10.44
CA TRP A 112 -42.11 16.12 -10.01
C TRP A 112 -41.01 16.61 -10.96
N ILE A 113 -41.08 17.87 -11.36
CA ILE A 113 -40.00 18.58 -12.07
C ILE A 113 -39.47 19.74 -11.21
N THR A 114 -38.23 20.15 -11.45
CA THR A 114 -37.55 21.13 -10.59
C THR A 114 -38.28 22.47 -10.52
N SER A 115 -38.94 22.92 -11.60
CA SER A 115 -39.76 24.13 -11.57
C SER A 115 -40.93 24.01 -10.58
N ASP A 116 -41.59 22.85 -10.54
CA ASP A 116 -42.71 22.60 -9.63
C ASP A 116 -42.22 22.53 -8.18
N CYS A 117 -41.09 21.89 -7.91
CA CYS A 117 -40.52 21.86 -6.56
C CYS A 117 -40.23 23.26 -6.03
N LYS A 118 -39.67 24.14 -6.87
CA LYS A 118 -39.38 25.54 -6.50
C LYS A 118 -40.64 26.34 -6.20
N LEU A 119 -41.71 26.09 -6.96
CA LEU A 119 -43.00 26.74 -6.79
C LEU A 119 -43.76 26.19 -5.56
N CYS A 120 -43.84 24.87 -5.41
CA CYS A 120 -44.62 24.21 -4.38
C CYS A 120 -44.02 24.28 -2.97
N TYR A 121 -42.69 24.33 -2.86
CA TYR A 121 -42.00 24.44 -1.57
C TYR A 121 -41.37 25.83 -1.44
N THR A 122 -40.10 25.95 -1.84
CA THR A 122 -39.29 27.19 -1.87
C THR A 122 -38.22 27.06 -2.95
N THR A 123 -37.52 28.16 -3.28
CA THR A 123 -36.49 28.19 -4.33
C THR A 123 -35.31 27.24 -4.12
N SER A 124 -35.10 26.76 -2.88
CA SER A 124 -34.03 25.81 -2.52
C SER A 124 -34.38 24.34 -2.78
N TYR A 125 -35.52 24.04 -3.41
CA TYR A 125 -35.90 22.66 -3.71
C TYR A 125 -35.65 22.28 -5.17
N ALA A 126 -35.32 21.01 -5.41
CA ALA A 126 -35.17 20.44 -6.74
C ALA A 126 -35.86 19.07 -6.84
N ALA A 127 -36.16 18.62 -8.06
CA ALA A 127 -36.75 17.31 -8.28
C ALA A 127 -35.67 16.24 -8.42
N ALA A 128 -35.78 15.16 -7.64
CA ALA A 128 -34.90 14.01 -7.65
C ALA A 128 -35.70 12.75 -7.27
N ASN A 129 -35.48 11.62 -7.95
CA ASN A 129 -36.18 10.35 -7.68
C ASN A 129 -37.71 10.49 -7.54
N ASN A 130 -38.33 11.30 -8.41
CA ASN A 130 -39.76 11.61 -8.37
C ASN A 130 -40.26 12.23 -7.05
N GLN A 131 -39.38 12.98 -6.37
CA GLN A 131 -39.68 13.71 -5.14
C GLN A 131 -39.02 15.10 -5.17
N CYS A 132 -39.50 16.03 -4.36
CA CYS A 132 -38.81 17.29 -4.12
C CYS A 132 -37.86 17.15 -2.93
N ILE A 133 -36.58 17.43 -3.17
CA ILE A 133 -35.54 17.41 -2.14
C ILE A 133 -35.11 18.83 -1.78
N ASN A 134 -34.78 19.05 -0.50
CA ASN A 134 -34.28 20.34 -0.02
C ASN A 134 -32.75 20.42 -0.24
N CYS A 135 -32.34 21.28 -1.16
CA CYS A 135 -30.92 21.47 -1.50
C CYS A 135 -30.11 22.17 -0.40
N SER A 136 -30.77 22.88 0.53
CA SER A 136 -30.10 23.55 1.66
C SER A 136 -29.78 22.61 2.82
N SER A 137 -30.34 21.40 2.84
CA SER A 137 -30.16 20.42 3.92
C SER A 137 -29.94 19.01 3.37
N LEU A 138 -29.17 18.89 2.29
CA LEU A 138 -28.80 17.62 1.70
C LEU A 138 -28.05 16.76 2.73
N SER A 139 -28.63 15.62 3.08
CA SER A 139 -28.02 14.62 3.98
C SER A 139 -27.54 13.37 3.25
N THR A 140 -28.02 13.14 2.04
CA THR A 140 -27.64 12.01 1.18
C THR A 140 -27.03 12.52 -0.11
N PHE A 141 -25.73 12.32 -0.28
CA PHE A 141 -24.97 12.73 -1.46
C PHE A 141 -24.83 11.55 -2.42
N ASN A 142 -25.72 11.49 -3.40
CA ASN A 142 -25.60 10.64 -4.58
C ASN A 142 -25.66 11.53 -5.83
N ASP A 143 -25.27 10.98 -6.98
CA ASP A 143 -25.25 11.76 -8.22
C ASP A 143 -26.61 12.36 -8.57
N VAL A 144 -27.71 11.65 -8.31
CA VAL A 144 -29.07 12.14 -8.61
C VAL A 144 -29.36 13.43 -7.83
N ASN A 145 -29.08 13.43 -6.53
CA ASN A 145 -29.32 14.59 -5.66
C ASN A 145 -28.35 15.74 -5.97
N CYS A 146 -27.06 15.42 -6.18
CA CYS A 146 -26.04 16.42 -6.50
C CYS A 146 -26.29 17.09 -7.85
N GLN A 147 -26.73 16.34 -8.85
CA GLN A 147 -27.10 16.89 -10.16
C GLN A 147 -28.34 17.76 -10.05
N ALA A 148 -29.38 17.29 -9.35
CA ALA A 148 -30.61 18.05 -9.18
C ALA A 148 -30.39 19.40 -8.49
N CYS A 149 -29.56 19.45 -7.45
CA CYS A 149 -29.37 20.63 -6.62
C CYS A 149 -28.24 21.57 -7.07
N LEU A 150 -27.12 21.01 -7.54
CA LEU A 150 -25.88 21.76 -7.76
C LEU A 150 -25.29 21.56 -9.16
N ASN A 151 -25.88 20.71 -10.00
CA ASN A 151 -25.31 20.30 -11.29
C ASN A 151 -23.89 19.71 -11.11
N GLN A 152 -23.72 18.89 -10.06
CA GLN A 152 -22.46 18.28 -9.63
C GLN A 152 -22.62 16.78 -9.38
N TYR A 153 -21.54 16.06 -9.09
CA TYR A 153 -21.56 14.63 -8.80
C TYR A 153 -21.22 14.36 -7.34
N ALA A 154 -21.69 13.24 -6.79
CA ALA A 154 -21.28 12.84 -5.45
C ALA A 154 -19.81 12.38 -5.48
N ASN A 155 -19.04 12.75 -4.47
CA ASN A 155 -17.70 12.19 -4.32
C ASN A 155 -17.74 10.70 -3.92
N SER A 156 -16.59 10.04 -3.95
CA SER A 156 -16.44 8.62 -3.63
C SER A 156 -16.85 8.25 -2.20
N GLN A 157 -16.83 9.20 -1.27
CA GLN A 157 -17.25 9.01 0.13
C GLN A 157 -18.73 9.29 0.37
N ALA A 158 -19.47 9.73 -0.65
CA ALA A 158 -20.88 10.11 -0.55
C ALA A 158 -21.17 11.12 0.58
N ASN A 159 -20.25 12.07 0.80
CA ASN A 159 -20.38 13.11 1.83
C ASN A 159 -20.35 14.55 1.29
N ALA A 160 -20.12 14.74 -0.01
CA ALA A 160 -20.17 16.04 -0.66
C ALA A 160 -20.51 15.92 -2.15
N CYS A 161 -21.07 16.98 -2.72
CA CYS A 161 -21.14 17.17 -4.16
C CYS A 161 -19.87 17.89 -4.65
N VAL A 162 -19.34 17.47 -5.79
CA VAL A 162 -18.10 17.97 -6.35
C VAL A 162 -18.26 18.24 -7.84
N ALA A 163 -17.59 19.29 -8.32
CA ALA A 163 -17.60 19.72 -9.72
C ALA A 163 -16.67 18.86 -10.61
N SER A 164 -16.74 17.54 -10.47
CA SER A 164 -16.08 16.59 -11.38
C SER A 164 -16.74 16.66 -12.76
N THR A 165 -15.99 16.39 -13.82
CA THR A 165 -16.53 16.38 -15.19
C THR A 165 -17.49 15.22 -15.46
N ALA A 166 -17.46 14.18 -14.61
CA ALA A 166 -18.33 13.02 -14.67
C ALA A 166 -18.51 12.40 -13.28
N SER A 167 -19.44 11.46 -13.16
CA SER A 167 -19.69 10.71 -11.93
C SER A 167 -18.42 10.09 -11.35
N CYS A 168 -18.22 10.26 -10.03
CA CYS A 168 -17.14 9.62 -9.31
C CYS A 168 -17.40 8.13 -9.02
N GLN A 169 -18.65 7.68 -9.14
CA GLN A 169 -19.10 6.33 -8.80
C GLN A 169 -19.43 5.50 -10.05
N ASN A 170 -20.09 6.10 -11.03
CA ASN A 170 -20.62 5.49 -12.25
C ASN A 170 -20.09 6.21 -13.49
N ARG A 171 -18.76 6.28 -13.61
CA ARG A 171 -18.09 7.12 -14.61
C ARG A 171 -18.25 6.67 -16.06
N GLY A 172 -18.56 5.38 -16.27
CA GLY A 172 -18.66 4.78 -17.60
C GLY A 172 -17.35 4.85 -18.36
N GLN A 173 -17.40 5.35 -19.61
CA GLN A 173 -16.24 5.45 -20.51
C GLN A 173 -15.48 6.78 -20.40
N THR A 174 -15.91 7.70 -19.52
CA THR A 174 -15.26 9.01 -19.41
C THR A 174 -13.90 8.86 -18.75
N ALA A 175 -12.84 9.33 -19.43
CA ALA A 175 -11.47 9.15 -18.96
C ALA A 175 -11.15 10.01 -17.72
N TRP A 176 -10.54 9.43 -16.69
CA TRP A 176 -10.17 10.14 -15.45
C TRP A 176 -9.12 11.22 -15.71
N SER A 177 -9.38 12.43 -15.21
CA SER A 177 -8.37 13.49 -15.11
C SER A 177 -7.86 13.61 -13.68
N THR A 178 -6.64 14.15 -13.51
CA THR A 178 -6.09 14.41 -12.17
C THR A 178 -6.95 15.40 -11.38
N SER A 179 -7.58 16.38 -12.04
CA SER A 179 -8.54 17.27 -11.40
C SER A 179 -9.75 16.51 -10.87
N ASP A 180 -10.31 15.58 -11.65
CA ASP A 180 -11.45 14.78 -11.20
C ASP A 180 -11.06 13.87 -10.04
N CYS A 181 -9.88 13.25 -10.08
CA CYS A 181 -9.40 12.41 -8.98
C CYS A 181 -9.30 13.19 -7.67
N ARG A 182 -8.79 14.43 -7.70
CA ARG A 182 -8.68 15.30 -6.52
C ARG A 182 -10.02 15.78 -5.99
N LEU A 183 -11.05 15.86 -6.84
CA LEU A 183 -12.41 16.22 -6.44
C LEU A 183 -13.17 15.00 -5.91
N CYS A 184 -13.04 13.86 -6.59
CA CYS A 184 -13.79 12.64 -6.30
C CYS A 184 -13.28 11.88 -5.08
N TYR A 185 -11.99 11.96 -4.76
CA TYR A 185 -11.35 11.19 -3.69
C TYR A 185 -10.74 12.11 -2.63
N PRO A 186 -10.36 11.58 -1.45
CA PRO A 186 -9.61 12.32 -0.45
C PRO A 186 -8.35 12.97 -1.01
N THR A 187 -7.77 13.91 -0.27
CA THR A 187 -6.57 14.64 -0.69
C THR A 187 -5.46 13.68 -1.16
N ASN A 188 -4.74 14.08 -2.21
CA ASN A 188 -3.60 13.37 -2.82
C ASN A 188 -3.95 12.16 -3.70
N TYR A 189 -4.91 12.31 -4.61
CA TYR A 189 -5.11 11.36 -5.72
C TYR A 189 -4.71 11.97 -7.07
N ALA A 190 -4.27 11.13 -7.99
CA ALA A 190 -3.95 11.50 -9.38
C ALA A 190 -4.49 10.48 -10.38
N ALA A 191 -4.66 10.87 -11.64
CA ALA A 191 -5.10 9.97 -12.70
C ALA A 191 -3.91 9.25 -13.34
N VAL A 192 -3.95 7.93 -13.40
CA VAL A 192 -2.95 7.07 -14.05
C VAL A 192 -3.68 5.93 -14.75
N ASN A 193 -3.38 5.68 -16.03
CA ASN A 193 -3.97 4.58 -16.82
C ASN A 193 -5.51 4.50 -16.71
N ASN A 194 -6.17 5.67 -16.77
CA ASN A 194 -7.61 5.80 -16.61
C ASN A 194 -8.17 5.30 -15.26
N GLN A 195 -7.40 5.44 -14.19
CA GLN A 195 -7.80 5.15 -12.81
C GLN A 195 -7.29 6.24 -11.87
N CYS A 196 -8.00 6.50 -10.78
CA CYS A 196 -7.49 7.34 -9.71
C CYS A 196 -6.63 6.52 -8.75
N VAL A 197 -5.38 6.93 -8.59
CA VAL A 197 -4.42 6.29 -7.69
C VAL A 197 -4.14 7.19 -6.49
N ASN A 198 -3.94 6.57 -5.33
CA ASN A 198 -3.58 7.26 -4.09
C ASN A 198 -2.07 7.57 -4.10
N CYS A 199 -1.72 8.86 -4.07
CA CYS A 199 -0.34 9.34 -4.08
C CYS A 199 0.39 9.17 -2.74
N GLN A 200 -0.29 8.67 -1.71
CA GLN A 200 0.29 8.31 -0.42
C GLN A 200 0.38 6.79 -0.24
N ALA A 201 0.16 6.00 -1.29
CA ALA A 201 0.36 4.56 -1.22
C ALA A 201 1.83 4.24 -0.85
N THR A 202 2.02 3.28 0.04
CA THR A 202 3.35 2.83 0.50
C THR A 202 3.81 1.54 -0.17
N ASN A 203 3.05 1.05 -1.15
CA ASN A 203 3.34 -0.17 -1.91
C ASN A 203 2.86 -0.01 -3.36
N SER A 204 3.41 -0.84 -4.24
CA SER A 204 3.04 -0.91 -5.66
C SER A 204 3.17 0.42 -6.41
N LEU A 205 4.03 1.33 -5.96
CA LEU A 205 4.35 2.55 -6.69
C LEU A 205 5.11 2.20 -7.97
N THR A 206 4.77 2.90 -9.04
CA THR A 206 5.43 2.82 -10.34
C THR A 206 5.87 4.22 -10.77
N ASP A 207 6.78 4.33 -11.73
CA ASP A 207 7.20 5.63 -12.28
C ASP A 207 6.00 6.44 -12.80
N ALA A 208 5.01 5.77 -13.42
CA ALA A 208 3.79 6.43 -13.87
C ALA A 208 2.98 7.04 -12.70
N ILE A 209 2.89 6.31 -11.58
CA ILE A 209 2.22 6.79 -10.36
C ILE A 209 3.00 7.96 -9.77
N CYS A 210 4.32 7.81 -9.58
CA CYS A 210 5.15 8.86 -9.00
C CYS A 210 5.16 10.14 -9.82
N ASN A 211 5.24 10.02 -11.14
CA ASN A 211 5.19 11.16 -12.05
C ASN A 211 3.83 11.87 -12.00
N ALA A 212 2.72 11.13 -12.03
CA ALA A 212 1.38 11.70 -11.96
C ALA A 212 1.10 12.37 -10.61
N CYS A 213 1.59 11.78 -9.53
CA CYS A 213 1.40 12.28 -8.17
C CYS A 213 2.20 13.53 -7.84
N ASN A 214 3.42 13.63 -8.38
CA ASN A 214 4.28 14.80 -8.17
C ASN A 214 4.12 15.87 -9.26
N ASN A 215 3.18 15.71 -10.21
CA ASN A 215 2.99 16.64 -11.34
C ASN A 215 4.31 16.95 -12.07
N GLY A 216 5.20 15.97 -12.22
CA GLY A 216 6.51 16.16 -12.81
C GLY A 216 7.57 16.84 -11.92
N ALA A 217 7.28 17.14 -10.65
CA ALA A 217 8.20 17.82 -9.75
C ALA A 217 9.05 16.85 -8.90
N GLY A 218 10.37 16.88 -9.08
CA GLY A 218 11.35 16.28 -8.18
C GLY A 218 11.35 14.75 -8.15
N ASN A 219 10.38 14.14 -7.47
CA ASN A 219 10.35 12.71 -7.13
C ASN A 219 9.44 11.91 -8.07
N ILE A 220 9.81 11.78 -9.33
CA ILE A 220 8.92 11.22 -10.37
C ILE A 220 9.12 9.73 -10.64
N TYR A 221 10.07 9.07 -9.98
CA TYR A 221 10.39 7.66 -10.19
C TYR A 221 10.07 6.83 -8.95
N ALA A 222 9.63 5.59 -9.11
CA ALA A 222 9.51 4.67 -7.99
C ALA A 222 10.89 4.07 -7.66
N ASN A 223 11.15 3.87 -6.35
CA ASN A 223 12.27 3.02 -5.96
C ASN A 223 12.01 1.56 -6.37
N ILE A 224 13.04 0.71 -6.30
CA ILE A 224 12.91 -0.69 -6.75
C ILE A 224 11.88 -1.49 -5.96
N ASN A 225 11.67 -1.16 -4.70
CA ASN A 225 10.69 -1.83 -3.86
C ASN A 225 9.25 -1.33 -4.09
N GLY A 226 9.04 -0.28 -4.90
CA GLY A 226 7.73 0.32 -5.12
C GLY A 226 7.10 0.93 -3.86
N THR A 227 7.92 1.36 -2.90
CA THR A 227 7.49 1.88 -1.59
C THR A 227 7.59 3.39 -1.44
N GLN A 228 8.44 4.04 -2.25
CA GLN A 228 8.60 5.50 -2.23
C GLN A 228 8.86 6.06 -3.63
N CYS A 229 8.42 7.30 -3.84
CA CYS A 229 8.80 8.09 -5.00
C CYS A 229 10.11 8.85 -4.73
N VAL A 230 11.00 8.84 -5.71
CA VAL A 230 12.36 9.36 -5.63
C VAL A 230 12.71 10.14 -6.89
N SER A 231 13.71 11.02 -6.80
CA SER A 231 14.16 11.85 -7.92
C SER A 231 15.11 11.15 -8.89
N VAL A 232 15.52 9.92 -8.56
CA VAL A 232 16.48 9.14 -9.33
C VAL A 232 15.75 8.01 -10.06
N GLN A 233 16.00 7.88 -11.37
CA GLN A 233 15.44 6.79 -12.17
C GLN A 233 16.08 5.45 -11.80
N CYS A 234 15.36 4.61 -11.05
CA CYS A 234 15.90 3.37 -10.51
C CYS A 234 15.81 2.18 -11.46
N GLN A 235 14.80 2.14 -12.35
CA GLN A 235 14.48 0.96 -13.16
C GLN A 235 15.14 0.95 -14.55
N SER A 236 15.52 2.10 -15.10
CA SER A 236 16.03 2.21 -16.47
C SER A 236 17.15 3.24 -16.57
N ARG A 237 18.21 3.01 -15.79
CA ARG A 237 19.30 3.98 -15.64
C ARG A 237 20.29 4.04 -16.80
N GLY A 238 20.06 3.25 -17.86
CA GLY A 238 20.95 3.21 -19.03
C GLY A 238 22.40 2.93 -18.64
N GLN A 239 23.34 3.66 -19.25
CA GLN A 239 24.78 3.60 -18.94
C GLN A 239 25.22 4.64 -17.89
N LEU A 240 24.29 5.25 -17.15
CA LEU A 240 24.66 6.22 -16.12
C LEU A 240 25.26 5.52 -14.90
N ALA A 241 26.41 6.05 -14.46
CA ALA A 241 27.13 5.55 -13.29
C ALA A 241 26.32 5.75 -12.00
N TRP A 242 26.19 4.68 -11.21
CA TRP A 242 25.68 4.69 -9.85
C TRP A 242 26.62 5.40 -8.87
N ASN A 243 26.12 6.40 -8.16
CA ASN A 243 26.76 6.85 -6.93
C ASN A 243 26.05 6.23 -5.71
N SER A 244 26.70 6.25 -4.55
CA SER A 244 26.16 5.63 -3.34
C SER A 244 24.85 6.28 -2.86
N ASN A 245 24.62 7.56 -3.15
CA ASN A 245 23.36 8.23 -2.82
C ASN A 245 22.20 7.71 -3.70
N ASP A 246 22.46 7.43 -4.97
CA ASP A 246 21.49 6.81 -5.87
C ASP A 246 21.12 5.40 -5.41
N CYS A 247 22.12 4.60 -5.05
CA CYS A 247 21.90 3.25 -4.53
C CYS A 247 21.08 3.27 -3.24
N ALA A 248 21.44 4.17 -2.31
CA ALA A 248 20.70 4.41 -1.08
C ALA A 248 19.22 4.73 -1.35
N THR A 249 18.98 5.60 -2.32
CA THR A 249 17.65 6.07 -2.72
C THR A 249 16.82 4.96 -3.39
N CYS A 250 17.43 4.19 -4.29
CA CYS A 250 16.74 3.22 -5.13
C CYS A 250 16.52 1.85 -4.47
N TYR A 251 17.47 1.39 -3.65
CA TYR A 251 17.49 0.04 -3.09
C TYR A 251 17.53 0.01 -1.56
N GLY A 252 17.56 1.17 -0.88
CA GLY A 252 17.79 1.23 0.57
C GLY A 252 19.27 1.06 0.89
N ASN A 253 19.65 0.37 1.98
CA ASN A 253 21.02 0.26 2.50
C ASN A 253 22.04 -0.42 1.56
N THR A 254 22.33 0.22 0.42
CA THR A 254 23.18 -0.28 -0.66
C THR A 254 24.10 0.84 -1.17
N TYR A 255 25.20 0.44 -1.81
CA TYR A 255 26.28 1.34 -2.20
C TYR A 255 26.69 1.05 -3.64
N ALA A 256 27.28 2.04 -4.33
CA ALA A 256 27.75 1.83 -5.69
C ALA A 256 28.89 0.79 -5.72
N TYR A 257 28.80 -0.18 -6.63
CA TYR A 257 29.72 -1.28 -6.82
C TYR A 257 30.33 -1.24 -8.23
N ASP A 258 31.55 -1.80 -8.34
CA ASP A 258 32.34 -2.05 -9.55
C ASP A 258 32.20 -1.01 -10.67
N GLY A 259 33.13 -0.06 -10.70
CA GLY A 259 33.15 0.98 -11.74
C GLY A 259 31.88 1.84 -11.79
N LYS A 260 31.06 1.82 -10.73
CA LYS A 260 29.76 2.50 -10.62
C LYS A 260 28.69 1.90 -11.55
N GLN A 261 28.76 0.62 -11.91
CA GLN A 261 27.76 0.02 -12.81
C GLN A 261 26.59 -0.66 -12.08
N SER A 262 26.72 -0.96 -10.79
CA SER A 262 25.65 -1.61 -10.01
C SER A 262 25.61 -1.13 -8.56
N CYS A 263 24.61 -1.58 -7.79
CA CYS A 263 24.50 -1.34 -6.35
C CYS A 263 24.69 -2.65 -5.59
N ILE A 264 25.46 -2.63 -4.50
CA ILE A 264 25.70 -3.77 -3.62
C ILE A 264 25.07 -3.56 -2.24
N ASN A 265 24.46 -4.61 -1.70
CA ASN A 265 23.96 -4.61 -0.34
C ASN A 265 25.05 -5.07 0.64
N CYS A 266 25.53 -4.15 1.46
CA CYS A 266 26.60 -4.39 2.44
C CYS A 266 26.16 -5.22 3.66
N SER A 267 24.90 -5.66 3.74
CA SER A 267 24.41 -6.55 4.80
C SER A 267 24.49 -8.04 4.44
N SER A 268 24.84 -8.38 3.19
CA SER A 268 25.06 -9.74 2.70
C SER A 268 26.55 -10.05 2.65
N PHE A 269 27.06 -10.79 3.64
CA PHE A 269 28.50 -11.04 3.82
C PHE A 269 29.01 -12.36 3.23
N GLN A 270 28.44 -12.86 2.13
CA GLN A 270 29.01 -14.02 1.44
C GLN A 270 29.75 -13.62 0.17
N GLN A 271 30.94 -14.21 -0.02
CA GLN A 271 31.84 -13.96 -1.16
C GLN A 271 32.30 -12.50 -1.30
N LEU A 272 32.59 -11.85 -0.16
CA LEU A 272 33.15 -10.51 -0.13
C LEU A 272 34.49 -10.47 -0.85
N THR A 273 34.68 -9.41 -1.64
CA THR A 273 35.97 -9.05 -2.24
C THR A 273 36.47 -7.75 -1.60
N ASP A 274 37.75 -7.42 -1.81
CA ASP A 274 38.28 -6.12 -1.36
C ASP A 274 37.50 -4.96 -1.98
N THR A 275 37.11 -5.08 -3.25
CA THR A 275 36.26 -4.09 -3.93
C THR A 275 34.94 -3.90 -3.19
N THR A 276 34.30 -4.98 -2.75
CA THR A 276 33.08 -4.91 -1.93
C THR A 276 33.35 -4.22 -0.60
N CYS A 277 34.43 -4.60 0.09
CA CYS A 277 34.77 -4.03 1.40
C CYS A 277 35.11 -2.54 1.34
N GLN A 278 35.80 -2.10 0.29
CA GLN A 278 36.06 -0.69 0.03
C GLN A 278 34.77 0.07 -0.27
N ALA A 279 33.87 -0.48 -1.09
CA ALA A 279 32.56 0.14 -1.36
C ALA A 279 31.72 0.30 -0.08
N CYS A 280 31.85 -0.66 0.85
CA CYS A 280 31.15 -0.70 2.13
C CYS A 280 31.95 -0.08 3.31
N ALA A 281 33.06 0.62 3.05
CA ALA A 281 34.01 1.02 4.09
C ALA A 281 33.39 1.86 5.22
N SER A 282 32.47 2.78 4.86
CA SER A 282 31.77 3.64 5.81
C SER A 282 30.93 2.87 6.84
N LEU A 283 30.36 1.72 6.45
CA LEU A 283 29.62 0.84 7.36
C LEU A 283 30.54 -0.09 8.15
N ASN A 284 31.64 -0.53 7.54
CA ASN A 284 32.56 -1.49 8.13
C ASN A 284 33.67 -0.82 8.95
N GLN A 285 33.46 0.39 9.47
CA GLN A 285 34.46 1.10 10.29
C GLN A 285 35.83 1.22 9.58
N ASN A 286 35.81 1.54 8.28
CA ASN A 286 36.99 1.60 7.40
C ASN A 286 37.79 0.29 7.27
N LYS A 287 37.15 -0.86 7.47
CA LYS A 287 37.72 -2.17 7.11
C LYS A 287 37.62 -2.38 5.60
N LEU A 288 38.75 -2.25 4.91
CA LEU A 288 38.81 -2.16 3.45
C LEU A 288 39.02 -3.49 2.73
N TYR A 289 39.45 -4.54 3.42
CA TYR A 289 39.86 -5.79 2.76
C TYR A 289 38.96 -6.93 3.16
N ALA A 290 38.63 -7.83 2.24
CA ALA A 290 37.93 -9.06 2.57
C ALA A 290 38.90 -10.04 3.24
N ASN A 291 38.44 -10.74 4.29
CA ASN A 291 39.17 -11.87 4.83
C ASN A 291 39.30 -12.98 3.78
N ALA A 292 40.18 -13.94 4.02
CA ALA A 292 40.49 -14.99 3.05
C ALA A 292 39.31 -15.93 2.76
N SER A 293 38.36 -16.04 3.68
CA SER A 293 37.12 -16.80 3.47
C SER A 293 36.03 -16.02 2.73
N GLY A 294 36.23 -14.73 2.46
CA GLY A 294 35.22 -13.87 1.83
C GLY A 294 33.96 -13.68 2.68
N THR A 295 34.08 -13.80 4.01
CA THR A 295 32.95 -13.73 4.95
C THR A 295 32.90 -12.46 5.79
N ALA A 296 33.98 -11.69 5.85
CA ALA A 296 34.01 -10.43 6.59
C ALA A 296 34.99 -9.43 5.97
N CYS A 297 34.69 -8.13 6.14
CA CYS A 297 35.66 -7.06 5.89
C CYS A 297 36.53 -6.85 7.13
N VAL A 298 37.82 -6.66 6.92
CA VAL A 298 38.83 -6.65 7.98
C VAL A 298 39.82 -5.48 7.83
N ALA A 299 40.38 -5.04 8.97
CA ALA A 299 41.33 -3.92 9.04
C ALA A 299 42.77 -4.41 8.84
N SER A 300 43.02 -5.20 7.80
CA SER A 300 44.38 -5.58 7.39
C SER A 300 45.09 -4.36 6.78
N GLN A 301 46.42 -4.32 6.83
CA GLN A 301 47.19 -3.25 6.18
C GLN A 301 47.13 -3.33 4.64
N ASN A 302 46.84 -4.51 4.10
CA ASN A 302 46.73 -4.78 2.67
C ASN A 302 45.73 -5.92 2.42
N SER A 303 45.40 -6.17 1.15
CA SER A 303 44.57 -7.29 0.72
C SER A 303 44.98 -8.62 1.34
N CYS A 304 43.99 -9.42 1.75
CA CYS A 304 44.22 -10.78 2.22
C CYS A 304 44.38 -11.78 1.06
N ASN A 305 43.82 -11.46 -0.11
CA ASN A 305 43.71 -12.36 -1.27
C ASN A 305 44.58 -11.91 -2.47
N SER A 306 44.95 -10.63 -2.54
CA SER A 306 45.72 -9.99 -3.62
C SER A 306 46.78 -9.07 -3.02
N ARG A 307 47.51 -9.59 -2.02
CA ARG A 307 48.50 -8.80 -1.28
C ARG A 307 49.63 -8.33 -2.19
N ASP A 308 49.98 -7.04 -2.09
CA ASP A 308 51.19 -6.50 -2.69
C ASP A 308 52.44 -7.10 -2.04
N GLN A 309 53.33 -7.67 -2.85
CA GLN A 309 54.59 -8.28 -2.39
C GLN A 309 55.53 -7.29 -1.71
N SER A 310 55.38 -5.98 -1.92
CA SER A 310 56.14 -4.94 -1.22
C SER A 310 55.74 -4.77 0.25
N LYS A 311 54.60 -5.32 0.66
CA LYS A 311 54.05 -5.22 2.03
C LYS A 311 54.08 -6.59 2.72
N PRO A 312 55.10 -6.87 3.56
CA PRO A 312 55.21 -8.17 4.22
C PRO A 312 54.02 -8.43 5.14
N TRP A 313 53.64 -9.70 5.29
CA TRP A 313 52.62 -10.11 6.24
C TRP A 313 53.08 -9.81 7.67
N THR A 314 52.22 -9.16 8.45
CA THR A 314 52.40 -9.01 9.89
C THR A 314 51.59 -10.07 10.64
N LYS A 315 51.91 -10.28 11.93
CA LYS A 315 51.11 -11.18 12.79
C LYS A 315 49.66 -10.72 12.88
N ASP A 316 49.45 -9.41 13.00
CA ASP A 316 48.13 -8.80 13.07
C ASP A 316 47.36 -9.00 11.76
N ASP A 317 48.02 -8.86 10.61
CA ASP A 317 47.40 -9.13 9.31
C ASP A 317 46.99 -10.60 9.19
N CYS A 318 47.84 -11.56 9.61
CA CYS A 318 47.49 -12.98 9.56
C CYS A 318 46.26 -13.30 10.41
N GLN A 319 46.22 -12.79 11.64
CA GLN A 319 45.09 -12.99 12.53
C GLN A 319 43.82 -12.34 11.97
N THR A 320 43.95 -11.15 11.41
CA THR A 320 42.84 -10.37 10.87
C THR A 320 42.28 -10.98 9.58
N CYS A 321 43.14 -11.39 8.65
CA CYS A 321 42.76 -11.95 7.37
C CYS A 321 42.24 -13.39 7.45
N PHE A 322 42.65 -14.15 8.46
CA PHE A 322 42.36 -15.57 8.48
C PHE A 322 41.87 -16.15 9.83
N GLY A 323 41.81 -15.34 10.88
CA GLY A 323 41.31 -15.74 12.20
C GLY A 323 42.36 -16.38 13.11
N ASN A 324 41.88 -17.08 14.16
CA ASN A 324 42.69 -17.49 15.32
C ASN A 324 43.52 -18.77 15.13
N ASN A 325 43.87 -19.15 13.90
CA ASN A 325 44.59 -20.40 13.64
C ASN A 325 45.75 -20.25 12.65
N TYR A 326 46.36 -19.07 12.58
CA TYR A 326 47.42 -18.81 11.61
C TYR A 326 48.74 -18.45 12.28
N ILE A 327 49.84 -18.72 11.59
CA ILE A 327 51.19 -18.30 11.98
C ILE A 327 51.85 -17.54 10.84
N LEU A 328 52.75 -16.62 11.19
CA LEU A 328 53.62 -15.95 10.23
C LEU A 328 54.87 -16.82 10.01
N ASN A 329 55.08 -17.31 8.80
CA ASN A 329 56.30 -18.01 8.38
C ASN A 329 56.92 -17.30 7.17
N SER A 330 58.11 -16.73 7.36
CA SER A 330 58.95 -16.19 6.27
C SER A 330 58.18 -15.27 5.30
N ASN A 331 57.36 -14.36 5.85
CA ASN A 331 56.46 -13.44 5.12
C ASN A 331 55.25 -14.11 4.44
N SER A 332 54.74 -15.23 4.96
CA SER A 332 53.47 -15.82 4.55
C SER A 332 52.63 -16.22 5.76
N CYS A 333 51.31 -16.12 5.66
CA CYS A 333 50.41 -16.66 6.69
C CYS A 333 50.09 -18.13 6.39
N GLN A 334 50.45 -19.01 7.30
CA GLN A 334 50.17 -20.45 7.21
C GLN A 334 49.05 -20.80 8.18
N ASN A 335 48.02 -21.53 7.72
CA ASN A 335 46.94 -22.00 8.59
C ASN A 335 47.40 -23.25 9.35
N CYS A 336 47.25 -23.25 10.66
CA CYS A 336 47.50 -24.40 11.53
C CYS A 336 46.43 -25.50 11.42
N LEU A 337 45.37 -25.26 10.65
CA LEU A 337 44.24 -26.18 10.40
C LEU A 337 44.06 -26.56 8.92
N VAL A 338 44.97 -26.21 7.99
CA VAL A 338 44.83 -26.72 6.61
C VAL A 338 45.12 -28.22 6.54
N ASN A 339 44.29 -28.92 5.76
CA ASN A 339 44.34 -30.36 5.55
C ASN A 339 45.43 -30.81 4.56
N THR A 340 46.41 -29.97 4.19
CA THR A 340 47.46 -30.34 3.23
C THR A 340 48.73 -29.51 3.44
N GLN A 341 49.90 -30.14 3.24
CA GLN A 341 51.25 -29.52 3.28
C GLN A 341 51.74 -29.02 4.65
N LEU A 342 51.18 -29.51 5.76
CA LEU A 342 51.76 -29.28 7.08
C LEU A 342 53.13 -29.97 7.19
N SER A 343 54.12 -29.25 7.71
CA SER A 343 55.46 -29.74 8.04
C SER A 343 55.71 -29.61 9.54
N ASP A 344 56.72 -30.31 10.06
CA ASP A 344 57.12 -30.18 11.47
C ASP A 344 57.51 -28.74 11.84
N THR A 345 58.09 -27.98 10.90
CA THR A 345 58.37 -26.55 11.10
C THR A 345 57.08 -25.76 11.28
N ILE A 346 56.06 -26.02 10.47
CA ILE A 346 54.75 -25.37 10.61
C ILE A 346 54.07 -25.78 11.91
N CYS A 347 54.05 -27.08 12.24
CA CYS A 347 53.41 -27.60 13.44
C CYS A 347 54.07 -27.14 14.74
N SER A 348 55.41 -27.10 14.80
CA SER A 348 56.14 -26.56 15.96
C SER A 348 55.87 -25.07 16.18
N LEU A 349 55.82 -24.28 15.11
CA LEU A 349 55.43 -22.86 15.19
C LEU A 349 53.98 -22.70 15.66
N CYS A 350 53.06 -23.56 15.22
CA CYS A 350 51.68 -23.59 15.71
C CYS A 350 51.61 -23.95 17.19
N ALA A 351 52.40 -24.92 17.65
CA ALA A 351 52.48 -25.33 19.05
C ALA A 351 52.93 -24.19 19.97
N THR A 352 53.98 -23.45 19.59
CA THR A 352 54.45 -22.30 20.36
C THR A 352 53.41 -21.19 20.45
N ASN A 353 52.67 -20.93 19.37
CA ASN A 353 51.71 -19.82 19.33
C ASN A 353 50.36 -20.15 19.97
N TYR A 354 49.95 -21.42 20.00
CA TYR A 354 48.62 -21.83 20.47
C TYR A 354 48.64 -22.74 21.70
N GLY A 355 49.83 -22.96 22.31
CA GLY A 355 49.99 -23.84 23.46
C GLY A 355 49.61 -25.30 23.17
N ASN A 356 49.49 -25.68 21.89
CA ASN A 356 49.17 -27.04 21.51
C ASN A 356 50.42 -27.92 21.73
N LYS A 357 50.23 -29.19 22.14
CA LYS A 357 51.34 -30.15 22.26
C LYS A 357 51.65 -30.86 20.93
N ASN A 358 51.02 -30.42 19.84
CA ASN A 358 51.01 -31.09 18.56
C ASN A 358 52.15 -30.54 17.69
N LEU A 359 53.37 -31.00 17.95
CA LEU A 359 54.60 -30.43 17.39
C LEU A 359 54.94 -30.93 15.98
N TYR A 360 54.40 -32.07 15.56
CA TYR A 360 54.84 -32.77 14.35
C TYR A 360 53.70 -32.94 13.36
N ALA A 361 53.96 -32.79 12.07
CA ALA A 361 52.96 -33.09 11.04
C ALA A 361 52.80 -34.60 10.91
N ASN A 362 51.58 -35.10 10.69
CA ASN A 362 51.35 -36.51 10.35
C ASN A 362 51.95 -36.85 8.98
N LEU A 363 52.04 -38.14 8.63
CA LEU A 363 52.65 -38.59 7.36
C LEU A 363 51.95 -38.04 6.11
N ALA A 364 50.66 -37.72 6.21
CA ALA A 364 49.90 -37.17 5.10
C ALA A 364 50.04 -35.64 4.96
N GLY A 365 50.74 -34.97 5.90
CA GLY A 365 50.86 -33.52 5.95
C GLY A 365 49.51 -32.82 6.13
N THR A 366 48.53 -33.50 6.73
CA THR A 366 47.14 -33.01 6.85
C THR A 366 46.77 -32.60 8.26
N SER A 367 47.55 -32.96 9.28
CA SER A 367 47.29 -32.58 10.67
C SER A 367 48.58 -32.51 11.50
N CYS A 368 48.62 -31.62 12.49
CA CYS A 368 49.65 -31.64 13.52
C CYS A 368 49.26 -32.58 14.66
N VAL A 369 50.20 -33.39 15.14
CA VAL A 369 49.97 -34.42 16.17
C VAL A 369 51.04 -34.38 17.26
N ALA A 370 50.65 -34.76 18.48
CA ALA A 370 51.53 -34.86 19.64
C ALA A 370 52.30 -36.19 19.67
N ALA A 371 53.00 -36.50 18.57
CA ALA A 371 53.89 -37.66 18.53
C ALA A 371 55.14 -37.41 19.40
N SER A 372 55.79 -38.49 19.83
CA SER A 372 57.04 -38.43 20.63
C SER A 372 58.24 -37.92 19.83
N ALA A 373 58.18 -38.02 18.50
CA ALA A 373 59.16 -37.51 17.53
C ALA A 373 58.46 -37.28 16.18
N SER A 374 59.16 -36.63 15.23
CA SER A 374 58.69 -36.39 13.86
C SER A 374 57.97 -37.60 13.27
N CYS A 375 56.83 -37.42 12.61
CA CYS A 375 56.19 -38.53 11.91
C CYS A 375 56.90 -38.87 10.61
N ASN A 376 57.78 -38.00 10.11
CA ASN A 376 58.58 -38.29 8.93
C ASN A 376 59.72 -39.26 9.32
N SER A 377 59.71 -40.47 8.73
CA SER A 377 60.67 -41.53 9.05
C SER A 377 62.13 -41.11 8.88
N SER A 378 62.42 -40.20 7.95
CA SER A 378 63.76 -39.65 7.74
C SER A 378 64.27 -38.75 8.87
N SER A 379 63.37 -38.28 9.75
CA SER A 379 63.64 -37.26 10.78
C SER A 379 63.53 -37.77 12.22
N ARG A 380 63.24 -39.07 12.44
CA ARG A 380 63.10 -39.66 13.79
C ARG A 380 64.42 -39.98 14.51
N GLY A 381 65.57 -39.89 13.83
CA GLY A 381 66.86 -40.22 14.44
C GLY A 381 66.87 -41.61 15.09
N GLN A 382 67.24 -41.68 16.37
CA GLN A 382 67.27 -42.93 17.16
C GLN A 382 65.97 -43.20 17.97
N VAL A 383 64.90 -42.43 17.75
CA VAL A 383 63.63 -42.64 18.47
C VAL A 383 62.79 -43.68 17.73
N SER A 384 62.66 -44.86 18.33
CA SER A 384 61.82 -45.94 17.81
C SER A 384 60.34 -45.54 17.73
N TRP A 385 59.63 -46.07 16.73
CA TRP A 385 58.18 -45.94 16.64
C TRP A 385 57.47 -46.65 17.80
N SER A 386 56.56 -45.94 18.46
CA SER A 386 55.63 -46.53 19.43
C SER A 386 54.24 -46.74 18.82
N THR A 387 53.41 -47.61 19.41
CA THR A 387 52.03 -47.80 18.96
C THR A 387 51.22 -46.51 19.03
N ALA A 388 51.47 -45.68 20.05
CA ALA A 388 50.85 -44.36 20.17
C ALA A 388 51.29 -43.42 19.03
N ASP A 389 52.57 -43.43 18.67
CA ASP A 389 53.08 -42.66 17.53
C ASP A 389 52.47 -43.10 16.21
N CYS A 390 52.38 -44.41 15.96
CA CYS A 390 51.79 -44.92 14.72
C CYS A 390 50.32 -44.54 14.58
N ALA A 391 49.54 -44.65 15.65
CA ALA A 391 48.15 -44.22 15.66
C ALA A 391 47.97 -42.72 15.36
N LEU A 392 48.88 -41.87 15.86
CA LEU A 392 48.84 -40.42 15.65
C LEU A 392 49.37 -40.03 14.26
N CYS A 393 50.53 -40.56 13.85
CA CYS A 393 51.24 -40.19 12.64
C CYS A 393 50.69 -40.83 11.37
N ASN A 394 50.07 -42.02 11.49
CA ASN A 394 49.50 -42.77 10.38
C ASN A 394 48.24 -43.53 10.83
N PRO A 395 47.07 -42.88 10.84
CA PRO A 395 45.83 -43.53 11.28
C PRO A 395 45.46 -44.79 10.50
N ASN A 396 45.93 -44.94 9.26
CA ASN A 396 45.72 -46.12 8.41
C ASN A 396 46.66 -47.28 8.75
N ALA A 397 47.72 -47.02 9.52
CA ALA A 397 48.72 -47.98 9.96
C ALA A 397 49.03 -47.80 11.46
N PRO A 398 48.07 -48.08 12.36
CA PRO A 398 48.16 -47.65 13.75
C PRO A 398 49.07 -48.52 14.63
N VAL A 399 49.71 -49.57 14.10
CA VAL A 399 50.53 -50.51 14.89
C VAL A 399 52.00 -50.51 14.45
N VAL A 400 52.91 -50.80 15.39
CA VAL A 400 54.34 -50.94 15.12
C VAL A 400 54.62 -52.36 14.63
N GLY A 401 55.17 -52.48 13.42
CA GLY A 401 55.63 -53.74 12.86
C GLY A 401 57.00 -54.17 13.42
N SER A 402 57.37 -55.43 13.17
CA SER A 402 58.64 -56.02 13.63
C SER A 402 59.89 -55.31 13.12
N ALA A 403 59.80 -54.57 12.01
CA ALA A 403 60.88 -53.75 11.46
C ALA A 403 60.95 -52.33 12.09
N GLY A 404 60.17 -52.05 13.14
CA GLY A 404 60.12 -50.74 13.77
C GLY A 404 59.43 -49.67 12.92
N THR A 405 58.60 -50.06 11.95
CA THR A 405 57.82 -49.16 11.07
C THR A 405 56.33 -49.30 11.35
N CYS A 406 55.54 -48.26 11.05
CA CYS A 406 54.09 -48.34 11.19
C CYS A 406 53.47 -49.20 10.09
N VAL A 407 52.70 -50.21 10.46
CA VAL A 407 52.03 -51.13 9.54
C VAL A 407 50.52 -51.12 9.76
N ALA A 408 49.77 -51.45 8.71
CA ALA A 408 48.33 -51.65 8.84
C ALA A 408 48.07 -52.72 9.91
N GLY A 409 47.27 -52.38 10.92
CA GLY A 409 46.86 -53.35 11.92
C GLY A 409 46.09 -54.46 11.23
N ILE A 410 46.63 -55.67 11.19
CA ILE A 410 45.84 -56.84 10.84
C ILE A 410 44.79 -56.94 11.96
N GLN A 411 43.53 -56.64 11.65
CA GLN A 411 42.42 -57.03 12.51
C GLN A 411 42.35 -58.56 12.50
N THR A 412 43.18 -59.23 13.28
CA THR A 412 42.96 -60.63 13.62
C THR A 412 41.77 -60.66 14.57
N SER A 413 40.57 -60.63 13.98
CA SER A 413 39.35 -61.15 14.60
C SER A 413 39.65 -62.59 15.04
N THR A 414 39.96 -62.78 16.32
CA THR A 414 40.28 -64.08 16.93
C THR A 414 39.02 -64.94 17.10
N THR A 415 38.37 -65.32 16.00
CA THR A 415 37.27 -66.30 16.01
C THR A 415 37.70 -67.69 15.55
N PHE A 416 38.95 -67.89 15.12
CA PHE A 416 39.42 -69.20 14.60
C PHE A 416 39.90 -70.21 15.67
N SER A 417 40.13 -69.81 16.93
CA SER A 417 40.57 -70.76 17.97
C SER A 417 39.44 -71.65 18.52
N ASN A 418 38.17 -71.23 18.43
CA ASN A 418 37.06 -72.03 18.94
C ASN A 418 36.58 -73.10 17.95
N ILE A 419 36.76 -72.90 16.64
CA ILE A 419 36.29 -73.88 15.62
C ILE A 419 37.16 -75.14 15.64
N LEU A 420 38.48 -75.04 15.85
CA LEU A 420 39.35 -76.23 15.93
C LEU A 420 39.08 -77.11 17.17
N ILE A 421 38.66 -76.53 18.30
CA ILE A 421 38.38 -77.28 19.53
C ILE A 421 37.05 -78.03 19.44
N TYR A 422 36.05 -77.47 18.74
CA TYR A 422 34.78 -78.16 18.49
C TYR A 422 34.91 -79.29 17.45
N SER A 423 35.80 -79.16 16.46
CA SER A 423 36.02 -80.23 15.47
C SER A 423 36.73 -81.46 16.08
N ILE A 424 37.68 -81.25 17.00
CA ILE A 424 38.41 -82.34 17.65
C ILE A 424 37.54 -83.07 18.69
N THR A 425 36.65 -82.38 19.40
CA THR A 425 35.74 -83.02 20.36
C THR A 425 34.64 -83.85 19.68
N ILE A 426 34.13 -83.44 18.52
CA ILE A 426 33.17 -84.25 17.74
C ILE A 426 33.81 -85.53 17.18
N ILE A 427 35.06 -85.46 16.71
CA ILE A 427 35.78 -86.65 16.19
C ILE A 427 36.06 -87.66 17.31
N ILE A 428 36.40 -87.20 18.52
CA ILE A 428 36.64 -88.10 19.66
C ILE A 428 35.34 -88.74 20.17
N VAL A 429 34.20 -88.04 20.15
CA VAL A 429 32.91 -88.63 20.56
C VAL A 429 32.40 -89.67 19.54
N VAL A 430 32.66 -89.49 18.25
CA VAL A 430 32.28 -90.47 17.20
C VAL A 430 33.21 -91.71 17.19
N LEU A 431 34.42 -91.61 17.73
CA LEU A 431 35.36 -92.75 17.83
C LEU A 431 35.15 -93.61 19.10
N PHE A 432 34.33 -93.15 20.06
CA PHE A 432 34.12 -93.82 21.36
C PHE A 432 32.63 -94.10 21.68
N ILE A 433 31.74 -94.03 20.69
CA ILE A 433 30.37 -94.60 20.68
C ILE A 433 30.30 -95.55 19.49
#